data_AF-A0A958G866-F1
#
_entry.id   AF-A0A958G866-F1
#
_cell.length_a   1.000
_cell.length_b   1.000
_cell.length_c   1.000
_cell.angle_alpha   90.00
_cell.angle_beta   90.00
_cell.angle_gamma   90.00
#
_symmetry.space_group_name_H-M   'P 1'
#
loop_
_entity.id
_entity.type
_entity.pdbx_description
1 polymer ?
#
loop_
_entity_poly.entity_id
_entity_poly.type
_entity_poly.pdbx_seq_one_letter_code
_entity_poly.pdbx_strand_id
1 'polypeptide(L)' 'MNVQTTRNLIRSFFDHFAAENVPGILKLLAEEVEWHFPGSPDIPFAGVYQGPKRVSEFFRRM' A
#
# COMPACT_ATOMS: atom_id res chain seq x y z
N MET A 1 4.40 -5.36 -21.85
CA MET A 1 4.00 -5.65 -20.46
C MET A 1 5.22 -6.19 -19.73
N ASN A 2 5.68 -5.52 -18.68
CA ASN A 2 6.81 -5.99 -17.88
C ASN A 2 6.29 -7.09 -16.95
N VAL A 3 6.71 -8.34 -17.16
CA VAL A 3 6.28 -9.46 -16.30
C VAL A 3 7.03 -9.36 -14.98
N GLN A 4 6.45 -8.66 -14.01
CA GLN A 4 6.94 -8.66 -12.64
C GLN A 4 6.34 -9.87 -11.91
N THR A 5 7.20 -10.68 -11.30
CA THR A 5 6.73 -11.77 -10.43
C THR A 5 6.19 -11.19 -9.14
N THR A 6 5.21 -11.87 -8.53
CA THR A 6 4.67 -11.51 -7.20
C THR A 6 5.80 -11.37 -6.18
N ARG A 7 6.83 -12.23 -6.24
CA ARG A 7 7.99 -12.15 -5.35
C ARG A 7 8.76 -10.84 -5.48
N ASN A 8 9.02 -10.42 -6.72
CA ASN A 8 9.75 -9.17 -6.97
C ASN A 8 8.90 -7.95 -6.56
N LEU A 9 7.59 -7.99 -6.81
CA LEU A 9 6.66 -6.94 -6.38
C LEU A 9 6.65 -6.79 -4.84
N ILE A 10 6.49 -7.90 -4.12
CA ILE A 10 6.47 -7.91 -2.65
C ILE A 10 7.81 -7.43 -2.08
N ARG A 11 8.94 -7.82 -2.67
CA ARG A 11 10.26 -7.31 -2.26
C ARG A 11 10.34 -5.79 -2.44
N SER A 12 9.99 -5.28 -3.61
CA SER A 12 9.99 -3.83 -3.87
C SER A 12 9.05 -3.06 -2.93
N PHE A 13 7.90 -3.66 -2.55
CA PHE A 13 7.02 -3.07 -1.56
C PHE A 13 7.72 -2.90 -0.20
N PHE A 14 8.36 -3.96 0.31
CA PHE A 14 9.07 -3.89 1.60
C PHE A 14 10.32 -2.99 1.53
N ASP A 15 11.02 -2.94 0.40
CA ASP A 15 12.14 -2.01 0.18
C ASP A 15 11.67 -0.55 0.27
N HIS A 16 10.54 -0.21 -0.35
CA HIS A 16 9.96 1.13 -0.24
C HIS A 16 9.44 1.42 1.16
N PHE A 17 8.81 0.44 1.83
CA PHE A 17 8.32 0.58 3.20
C PHE A 17 9.44 0.85 4.20
N ALA A 18 10.53 0.08 4.15
CA ALA A 18 11.69 0.26 5.03
C ALA A 18 12.40 1.62 4.81
N ALA A 19 12.27 2.20 3.61
CA ALA A 19 12.82 3.49 3.26
C ALA A 19 11.83 4.66 3.46
N GLU A 20 10.67 4.44 4.11
CA GLU A 20 9.60 5.43 4.30
C GLU A 20 9.12 6.06 2.97
N ASN A 21 9.31 5.37 1.85
CA ASN A 21 9.04 5.86 0.51
C ASN A 21 7.59 5.55 0.09
N VAL A 22 6.64 6.23 0.71
CA VAL A 22 5.21 6.12 0.37
C VAL A 22 4.94 6.38 -1.13
N PRO A 23 5.53 7.39 -1.80
CA PRO A 23 5.34 7.56 -3.24
C PRO A 23 5.79 6.35 -4.07
N GLY A 24 6.84 5.66 -3.64
CA GLY A 24 7.31 4.41 -4.24
C GLY A 24 6.30 3.27 -4.06
N ILE A 25 5.75 3.11 -2.85
CA ILE A 25 4.68 2.15 -2.58
C ILE A 25 3.48 2.40 -3.50
N LEU A 26 3.01 3.65 -3.59
CA LEU A 26 1.82 4.00 -4.37
C LEU A 26 1.98 3.71 -5.87
N LYS A 27 3.21 3.78 -6.41
CA LYS A 27 3.51 3.42 -7.80
C LYS A 27 3.44 1.93 -8.09
N LEU A 28 3.50 1.08 -7.06
CA LEU A 28 3.37 -0.37 -7.21
C LEU A 28 1.91 -0.83 -7.28
N LEU A 29 0.97 0.04 -6.89
CA LEU A 29 -0.44 -0.31 -6.76
C LEU A 29 -1.17 -0.17 -8.10
N ALA A 30 -2.06 -1.11 -8.38
CA ALA A 30 -3.04 -0.97 -9.45
C ALA A 30 -4.00 0.20 -9.15
N GLU A 31 -4.60 0.78 -10.19
CA GLU A 31 -5.57 1.88 -10.05
C GLU A 31 -6.79 1.43 -9.22
N GLU A 32 -7.18 0.17 -9.40
CA GLU A 32 -8.31 -0.51 -8.79
C GLU A 32 -7.98 -1.28 -7.49
N VAL A 33 -6.78 -1.08 -6.90
CA VAL A 33 -6.39 -1.79 -5.68
C VAL A 33 -7.42 -1.62 -4.56
N GLU A 34 -7.73 -2.71 -3.86
CA GLU A 34 -8.44 -2.69 -2.59
C GLU A 34 -7.45 -3.03 -1.48
N TRP A 35 -7.22 -2.07 -0.58
CA TRP A 35 -6.28 -2.22 0.53
C TRP A 35 -7.03 -2.47 1.82
N HIS A 36 -6.86 -3.69 2.36
CA HIS A 36 -7.53 -4.12 3.58
C HIS A 36 -6.52 -4.12 4.74
N PHE A 37 -6.79 -3.30 5.74
CA PHE A 37 -6.14 -3.39 7.04
C PHE A 37 -7.20 -3.72 8.10
N PRO A 38 -7.53 -5.01 8.30
CA PRO A 38 -8.47 -5.41 9.34
C PRO A 38 -7.87 -5.12 10.72
N GLY A 39 -8.65 -4.49 11.60
CA GLY A 39 -8.21 -4.12 12.94
C GLY A 39 -9.32 -3.52 13.79
N SER A 40 -9.02 -3.26 15.06
CA SER A 40 -9.95 -2.55 15.95
C SER A 40 -10.29 -1.16 15.37
N PRO A 41 -11.52 -0.66 15.57
CA PRO A 41 -11.85 0.74 15.31
C PRO A 41 -10.94 1.75 16.03
N ASP A 42 -10.25 1.33 17.09
CA ASP A 42 -9.29 2.17 17.83
C ASP A 42 -7.96 2.39 17.09
N ILE A 43 -7.66 1.61 16.04
CA ILE A 43 -6.46 1.81 15.20
C ILE A 43 -6.81 2.87 14.14
N PRO A 44 -6.17 4.06 14.13
CA PRO A 44 -6.58 5.19 13.29
C PRO A 44 -6.59 4.91 11.77
N PHE A 45 -5.83 3.91 11.35
CA PHE A 45 -5.65 3.48 9.96
C PHE A 45 -6.29 2.12 9.65
N ALA A 46 -7.06 1.53 10.57
CA ALA A 46 -7.83 0.33 10.23
C ALA A 46 -8.97 0.65 9.26
N GLY A 47 -9.22 -0.27 8.34
CA GLY A 47 -10.29 -0.16 7.36
C GLY A 47 -9.92 -0.64 5.96
N VAL A 48 -10.75 -0.24 4.99
CA VAL A 48 -10.62 -0.58 3.58
C VAL A 48 -10.43 0.70 2.77
N TYR A 49 -9.44 0.71 1.89
CA TYR A 49 -9.05 1.86 1.07
C TYR A 49 -9.03 1.48 -0.41
N GLN A 50 -9.82 2.18 -1.22
CA GLN A 50 -9.95 1.92 -2.65
C GLN A 50 -9.08 2.88 -3.48
N GLY A 51 -8.15 2.31 -4.24
CA GLY A 51 -7.24 3.03 -5.13
C GLY A 51 -6.07 3.72 -4.42
N PRO A 52 -4.99 4.05 -5.16
CA PRO A 52 -3.75 4.60 -4.58
C PRO A 52 -3.96 5.87 -3.75
N LYS A 53 -4.91 6.73 -4.14
CA LYS A 53 -5.23 7.96 -3.40
C LYS A 53 -5.81 7.70 -2.01
N ARG A 54 -6.64 6.66 -1.83
CA ARG A 54 -7.13 6.30 -0.50
C ARG A 54 -6.02 5.61 0.30
N VAL A 55 -5.18 4.81 -0.35
CA VAL A 55 -4.04 4.16 0.31
C VAL A 55 -3.02 5.19 0.83
N SER A 56 -2.83 6.35 0.18
CA SER A 56 -2.00 7.41 0.76
C SER A 56 -2.55 7.96 2.08
N GLU A 57 -3.88 7.96 2.26
CA GLU A 57 -4.52 8.36 3.53
C GLU A 57 -4.28 7.34 4.64
N PHE A 58 -4.19 6.04 4.29
CA PHE A 58 -3.78 4.99 5.22
C PHE A 58 -2.37 5.26 5.75
N PHE A 59 -1.40 5.50 4.86
CA PHE A 59 -0.02 5.80 5.26
C PHE A 59 0.12 7.12 6.02
N ARG A 60 -0.76 8.11 5.81
CA ARG A 60 -0.76 9.35 6.60
C ARG A 60 -1.24 9.14 8.05
N ARG A 61 -2.02 8.08 8.31
CA ARG A 61 -2.60 7.77 9.63
C ARG A 61 -1.83 6.69 10.38
N MET A 62 -0.95 5.96 9.70
CA MET A 62 -0.01 4.97 10.26
C MET A 62 1.09 5.66 11.05
#